data_AF-A0A0P7ZCL6-F1
#
_entry.id   AF-A0A0P7ZCL6-F1
#
_cell.length_a   1.000
_cell.length_b   1.000
_cell.length_c   1.000
_cell.angle_alpha   90.00
_cell.angle_beta   90.00
_cell.angle_gamma   90.00
#
_symmetry.space_group_name_H-M   'P 1'
#
loop_
_entity.id
_entity.type
_entity.pdbx_description
1 polymer ?
#
loop_
_entity_poly.entity_id
_entity_poly.type
_entity_poly.pdbx_seq_one_letter_code
_entity_poly.pdbx_strand_id
1 'polypeptide(L)' 'MEIDIEEDPEIAEAAGVIGTPTIQLFKDKAKVAEYKGVKQKSEYRQGIDEHLGSTASVS' A
#
# COMPACT_ATOMS: atom_id res chain seq x y z
N MET A 1 6.77 5.87 1.73
CA MET A 1 6.78 6.81 0.59
C MET A 1 5.43 7.47 0.58
N GLU A 2 5.40 8.79 0.53
CA GLU A 2 4.16 9.57 0.39
C GLU A 2 4.15 10.14 -1.04
N ILE A 3 2.97 10.19 -1.64
CA ILE A 3 2.76 10.69 -3.00
C ILE A 3 1.64 11.72 -2.89
N ASP A 4 1.93 12.95 -3.32
CA ASP A 4 0.92 13.99 -3.42
C ASP A 4 0.15 13.81 -4.74
N ILE A 5 -1.13 13.52 -4.63
CA ILE A 5 -1.97 13.26 -5.81
C ILE A 5 -2.45 14.54 -6.49
N GLU A 6 -2.33 15.69 -5.82
CA GLU A 6 -2.64 17.00 -6.41
C GLU A 6 -1.50 17.47 -7.31
N GLU A 7 -0.25 17.15 -6.95
CA GLU A 7 0.91 17.41 -7.80
C GLU A 7 1.07 16.35 -8.91
N ASP A 8 0.75 15.07 -8.64
CA ASP A 8 0.89 13.95 -9.58
C ASP A 8 -0.43 13.17 -9.83
N PRO A 9 -1.41 13.76 -10.53
CA PRO A 9 -2.72 13.14 -10.77
C PRO A 9 -2.65 11.86 -11.60
N GLU A 10 -1.67 11.73 -12.49
CA GLU A 10 -1.45 10.53 -13.31
C GLU A 10 -1.09 9.30 -12.45
N ILE A 11 -0.37 9.52 -11.34
CA ILE A 11 -0.01 8.44 -10.41
C ILE A 11 -1.26 7.99 -9.64
N ALA A 12 -2.12 8.93 -9.24
CA ALA A 12 -3.40 8.61 -8.61
C ALA A 12 -4.31 7.78 -9.52
N GLU A 13 -4.47 8.19 -10.79
CA GLU A 13 -5.25 7.47 -11.79
C GLU A 13 -4.70 6.06 -12.02
N ALA A 14 -3.38 5.94 -12.24
CA ALA A 14 -2.72 4.65 -12.44
C ALA A 14 -2.79 3.72 -11.21
N ALA A 15 -2.76 4.30 -10.01
CA ALA A 15 -2.89 3.57 -8.75
C ALA A 15 -4.35 3.26 -8.38
N GLY A 16 -5.34 3.86 -9.06
CA GLY A 16 -6.77 3.73 -8.76
C GLY A 16 -7.19 4.48 -7.49
N VAL A 17 -6.48 5.54 -7.11
CA VAL A 17 -6.75 6.35 -5.93
C VAL A 17 -7.87 7.35 -6.25
N ILE A 18 -9.09 7.05 -5.78
CA ILE A 18 -10.27 7.90 -5.92
C ILE A 18 -10.45 8.93 -4.79
N GLY A 19 -9.55 8.90 -3.79
CA GLY A 19 -9.62 9.80 -2.65
C GLY A 19 -8.53 9.55 -1.61
N THR A 20 -8.21 10.58 -0.84
CA THR A 20 -7.22 10.56 0.24
C THR A 20 -7.90 10.51 1.61
N PRO A 21 -7.28 9.89 2.63
CA PRO A 21 -6.04 9.12 2.58
C PRO A 21 -6.24 7.70 2.03
N THR A 22 -5.33 7.24 1.17
CA THR A 22 -5.25 5.85 0.69
C THR A 22 -3.83 5.33 0.90
N ILE A 23 -3.70 4.16 1.53
CA ILE A 23 -2.41 3.50 1.77
C ILE A 23 -2.35 2.26 0.89
N GLN A 24 -1.30 2.10 0.11
CA GLN A 24 -1.05 0.91 -0.69
C GLN A 24 0.25 0.25 -0.21
N LEU A 25 0.18 -1.07 0.02
CA LEU A 25 1.34 -1.88 0.40
C LEU A 25 1.87 -2.58 -0.85
N PHE A 26 3.15 -2.35 -1.14
CA PHE A 26 3.85 -2.98 -2.26
C PHE A 26 4.98 -3.87 -1.73
N LYS A 27 5.11 -5.06 -2.32
CA LYS A 27 6.22 -6.00 -2.10
C LYS A 27 6.63 -6.59 -3.43
N ASP A 28 7.93 -6.66 -3.71
CA ASP A 28 8.47 -7.17 -4.99
C ASP A 28 7.84 -6.53 -6.24
N LYS A 29 7.62 -5.20 -6.18
CA LYS A 29 6.93 -4.39 -7.22
C LYS A 29 5.47 -4.80 -7.50
N ALA A 30 4.88 -5.69 -6.70
CA ALA A 30 3.47 -6.04 -6.74
C ALA A 30 2.71 -5.34 -5.61
N LYS A 31 1.50 -4.84 -5.91
CA LYS A 31 0.56 -4.36 -4.87
C LYS A 31 0.00 -5.57 -4.13
N VAL A 32 0.30 -5.67 -2.84
CA VAL A 32 -0.11 -6.80 -2.00
C VAL A 32 -1.29 -6.47 -1.10
N ALA A 33 -1.46 -5.20 -0.71
CA ALA A 33 -2.63 -4.74 0.02
C ALA A 33 -2.96 -3.28 -0.31
N GLU A 34 -4.21 -2.89 -0.08
CA GLU A 34 -4.68 -1.51 -0.22
C GLU A 34 -5.68 -1.20 0.89
N TYR A 35 -5.54 -0.02 1.48
CA TYR A 35 -6.38 0.49 2.55
C TYR A 35 -6.91 1.85 2.13
N LYS A 36 -8.22 1.92 1.90
CA LYS A 36 -8.93 3.16 1.58
C LYS A 36 -9.40 3.82 2.88
N GLY A 37 -9.16 5.12 3.01
CA GLY A 37 -9.52 5.91 4.17
C GLY A 37 -8.61 5.66 5.37
N VAL A 38 -8.97 6.27 6.50
CA VAL A 38 -8.22 6.12 7.74
C VAL A 38 -8.49 4.75 8.36
N LYS A 39 -7.47 3.91 8.44
CA LYS A 39 -7.49 2.64 9.20
C LYS A 39 -6.78 2.76 10.52
N GLN A 40 -7.07 1.82 11.42
CA GLN A 40 -6.36 1.75 12.69
C GLN A 40 -4.93 1.25 12.50
N LYS A 41 -4.03 1.70 13.38
CA LYS A 41 -2.62 1.29 13.36
C LYS A 41 -2.43 -0.23 13.44
N SER A 42 -3.33 -0.93 14.13
CA SER A 42 -3.35 -2.39 14.23
C SER A 42 -3.60 -3.06 12.88
N GLU A 43 -4.51 -2.54 12.05
CA GLU A 43 -4.82 -3.11 10.74
C GLU A 43 -3.62 -3.02 9.79
N TYR A 44 -2.94 -1.86 9.77
CA TYR A 44 -1.71 -1.72 8.97
C TYR A 44 -0.62 -2.67 9.44
N ARG A 45 -0.43 -2.81 10.76
CA ARG A 45 0.55 -3.74 11.31
C ARG A 45 0.24 -5.18 10.94
N GLN A 46 -1.01 -5.59 11.04
CA GLN A 46 -1.44 -6.93 10.68
C GLN A 46 -1.17 -7.22 9.21
N GLY A 47 -1.58 -6.32 8.31
CA GLY A 47 -1.32 -6.52 6.89
C GLY A 47 0.15 -6.49 6.52
N ILE A 48 0.96 -5.67 7.19
CA ILE A 48 2.40 -5.70 7.01
C ILE A 48 2.97 -7.04 7.50
N ASP A 49 2.57 -7.53 8.67
CA ASP A 49 3.04 -8.79 9.25
C ASP A 49 2.68 -10.00 8.36
N GLU A 50 1.44 -10.05 7.87
CA GLU A 50 0.94 -11.06 6.91
C GLU A 50 1.81 -11.14 5.64
N HIS A 51 2.37 -10.01 5.19
CA HIS A 51 3.17 -9.93 3.96
C HIS A 51 4.69 -9.94 4.22
N LEU A 52 5.13 -9.69 5.45
CA LEU A 52 6.53 -9.85 5.89
C LEU A 52 6.88 -11.32 6.11
N GLY A 53 5.91 -12.15 6.52
CA GLY A 53 6.08 -13.56 6.83
C GLY A 53 5.93 -14.52 5.63
N SER A 54 6.86 -14.46 4.67
CA SER A 54 7.40 -15.63 3.94
C SER A 54 8.32 -15.15 2.81
N THR A 55 9.55 -14.81 3.15
CA THR A 55 10.70 -14.84 2.21
C THR A 55 11.83 -15.63 2.86
N ALA A 56 11.51 -16.88 3.23
CA ALA A 56 12.50 -17.93 3.43
C ALA A 56 12.33 -18.94 2.29
N SER A 57 12.72 -18.53 1.09
CA SER A 57 13.11 -19.48 0.03
C SER A 57 14.50 -19.08 -0.39
N VAL A 58 15.48 -19.62 0.34
CA VAL A 58 16.81 -19.88 -0.18
C VAL A 58 16.65 -20.79 -1.39
N SER A 59 17.16 -20.38 -2.54
CA SER A 59 17.53 -21.26 -3.66
C SER A 59 18.64 -20.57 -4.44
#